data_AF-A0A379S5Y3-F1
#
_entry.id   AF-A0A379S5Y3-F1
#
_cell.length_a   1.000
_cell.length_b   1.000
_cell.length_c   1.000
_cell.angle_alpha   90.00
_cell.angle_beta   90.00
_cell.angle_gamma   90.00
#
_symmetry.space_group_name_H-M   'P 1'
#
loop_
_entity.id
_entity.type
_entity.pdbx_description
1 polymer ?
#
loop_
_entity_poly.entity_id
_entity_poly.type
_entity_poly.pdbx_seq_one_letter_code
_entity_poly.pdbx_strand_id
1 'polypeptide(L)'
;MIIIWIFPGIQAQTHTLATGPVNDLELALFPDENGGLDIELLANSQRYDDAMLSRHALRLMALITQFADNPALRCGDAQMLLAEEQTQLTRLNDTAVTIPVATLSDLVARQARKTPDAPALVDAHYHFTYHEMREQIVALAHALRERGVQPGDSVAVALPRSVFLTIALHGIVEAGAAWLPLDTGYPDDRLRMMLEDAQPKLLITTQAQLARFHDIPGMEYLCYSEPLPVSDATPLGLSLPHHTAYIIFTSGSTGRPKG
;
A
#
# COMPACT_ATOMS: atom_id res chain seq x y z
N MET A 1 -25.28 38.77 12.42
CA MET A 1 -26.53 38.35 11.74
C MET A 1 -27.09 37.24 12.59
N ILE A 2 -28.31 37.37 13.10
CA ILE A 2 -28.87 36.40 14.05
C ILE A 2 -29.47 35.25 13.23
N ILE A 3 -28.88 34.06 13.32
CA ILE A 3 -29.46 32.84 12.75
C ILE A 3 -29.98 32.00 13.92
N ILE A 4 -31.30 31.93 14.05
CA ILE A 4 -31.97 31.11 15.06
C ILE A 4 -32.26 29.76 14.42
N TRP A 5 -31.67 28.70 14.97
CA TRP A 5 -32.03 27.34 14.63
C TRP A 5 -32.96 26.77 15.69
N ILE A 6 -34.12 26.28 15.27
CA ILE A 6 -35.10 25.65 16.15
C ILE A 6 -35.08 24.16 15.82
N PHE A 7 -34.56 23.34 16.74
CA PHE A 7 -34.63 21.88 16.68
C PHE A 7 -35.60 21.38 17.76
N PRO A 8 -36.15 20.15 17.65
CA PRO A 8 -37.12 19.64 18.62
C PRO A 8 -36.51 19.57 20.03
N GLY A 9 -36.91 20.49 20.91
CA GLY A 9 -36.53 20.53 22.33
C GLY A 9 -35.28 21.34 22.68
N ILE A 10 -34.59 21.97 21.72
CA ILE A 10 -33.40 22.79 21.98
C ILE A 10 -33.48 24.10 21.19
N GLN A 11 -33.38 25.24 21.89
CA GLN A 11 -33.22 26.56 21.28
C GLN A 11 -31.75 26.93 21.27
N ALA A 12 -31.18 27.18 20.10
CA ALA A 12 -29.85 27.78 19.97
C ALA A 12 -30.01 29.20 19.41
N GLN A 13 -29.49 30.19 20.14
CA GLN A 13 -29.40 31.58 19.68
C GLN A 13 -27.94 31.96 19.49
N THR A 14 -27.57 32.40 18.29
CA THR A 14 -26.27 33.03 18.05
C THR A 14 -26.41 34.54 18.16
N HIS A 15 -25.68 35.13 19.11
CA HIS A 15 -25.44 36.56 19.13
C HIS A 15 -24.16 36.87 18.33
N THR A 16 -24.02 38.10 17.85
CA THR A 16 -22.76 38.59 17.27
C THR A 16 -22.44 39.87 17.99
N LEU A 17 -21.75 39.78 19.13
CA LEU A 17 -21.24 40.95 19.83
C LEU A 17 -19.76 41.09 19.45
N ALA A 18 -19.46 42.02 18.55
CA ALA A 18 -18.11 42.19 18.02
C ALA A 18 -17.14 42.74 19.08
N THR A 19 -16.32 41.86 19.66
CA THR A 19 -15.09 42.17 20.40
C THR A 19 -13.88 42.15 19.45
N GLY A 20 -13.93 42.93 18.37
CA GLY A 20 -12.83 43.00 17.38
C GLY A 20 -12.73 41.80 16.43
N PRO A 21 -11.72 41.76 15.55
CA PRO A 21 -11.55 40.67 14.59
C PRO A 21 -11.10 39.38 15.29
N VAL A 22 -11.82 38.28 15.06
CA VAL A 22 -11.42 36.94 15.48
C VAL A 22 -10.43 36.36 14.46
N ASN A 23 -9.25 35.94 14.93
CA ASN A 23 -8.20 35.42 14.05
C ASN A 23 -8.55 34.06 13.43
N ASP A 24 -9.22 33.18 14.19
CA ASP A 24 -9.59 31.81 13.79
C ASP A 24 -11.00 31.44 14.27
N LEU A 25 -11.13 30.91 15.50
CA LEU A 25 -12.38 30.52 16.14
C LEU A 25 -12.36 30.93 17.63
N GLU A 26 -13.43 31.51 18.11
CA GLU A 26 -13.70 31.80 19.51
C GLU A 26 -14.98 31.07 19.94
N LEU A 27 -14.91 30.40 21.09
CA LEU A 27 -16.00 29.64 21.70
C LEU A 27 -16.27 30.23 23.09
N ALA A 28 -17.45 30.81 23.27
CA ALA A 28 -17.92 31.24 24.58
C ALA A 28 -19.00 30.30 25.09
N LEU A 29 -18.93 29.95 26.38
CA LEU A 29 -19.84 29.05 27.07
C LEU A 29 -20.48 29.80 28.23
N PHE A 30 -21.81 29.86 28.26
CA PHE A 30 -22.57 30.57 29.29
C PHE A 30 -23.53 29.57 29.97
N PRO A 31 -23.10 28.87 31.03
CA PRO A 31 -24.02 28.09 31.85
C PRO A 31 -24.94 29.03 32.65
N ASP A 32 -26.23 28.73 32.70
CA ASP A 32 -27.20 29.51 33.46
C ASP A 32 -27.51 28.90 34.84
N GLU A 33 -28.20 29.67 35.70
CA GLU A 33 -28.56 29.23 37.07
C GLU A 33 -29.62 28.10 37.10
N ASN A 34 -30.31 27.85 35.97
CA ASN A 34 -31.30 26.79 35.82
C ASN A 34 -30.71 25.50 35.23
N GLY A 35 -29.40 25.44 35.01
CA GLY A 35 -28.70 24.30 34.43
C GLY A 35 -28.72 24.25 32.89
N GLY A 36 -29.12 25.34 32.23
CA GLY A 36 -28.96 25.55 30.78
C GLY A 36 -27.52 25.88 30.41
N LEU A 37 -27.20 25.77 29.12
CA LEU A 37 -25.89 26.11 28.56
C LEU A 37 -26.09 26.79 27.20
N ASP A 38 -25.72 28.07 27.12
CA ASP A 38 -25.62 28.79 25.85
C ASP A 38 -24.20 28.71 25.30
N ILE A 39 -24.10 28.56 23.99
CA ILE A 39 -22.83 28.43 23.27
C ILE A 39 -22.78 29.45 22.13
N GLU A 40 -21.78 30.33 22.15
CA GLU A 40 -21.51 31.29 21.09
C GLU A 40 -20.23 30.90 20.34
N LEU A 41 -20.33 30.78 19.01
CA LEU A 41 -19.21 30.52 18.11
C LEU A 41 -18.97 31.74 17.23
N LEU A 42 -17.83 32.40 17.40
CA LEU A 42 -17.38 33.47 16.51
C LEU A 42 -16.21 32.95 15.68
N ALA A 43 -16.26 33.10 14.35
CA ALA A 43 -15.24 32.55 13.49
C ALA A 43 -14.83 33.53 12.38
N ASN A 44 -13.59 33.36 11.92
CA ASN A 44 -13.08 34.07 10.75
C ASN A 44 -13.75 33.51 9.47
N SER A 45 -14.55 34.32 8.80
CA SER A 45 -15.30 33.94 7.59
C SER A 45 -14.44 33.63 6.37
N GLN A 46 -13.14 33.96 6.39
CA GLN A 46 -12.19 33.51 5.36
C GLN A 46 -11.76 32.05 5.55
N ARG A 47 -12.02 31.46 6.72
CA ARG A 47 -11.55 30.13 7.14
C ARG A 47 -12.70 29.16 7.39
N TYR A 48 -13.87 29.67 7.77
CA TYR A 48 -15.06 28.89 8.09
C TYR A 48 -16.28 29.41 7.33
N ASP A 49 -17.12 28.48 6.89
CA ASP A 49 -18.47 28.78 6.43
C ASP A 49 -19.51 28.36 7.48
N ASP A 50 -20.73 28.86 7.31
CA ASP A 50 -21.83 28.61 8.24
C ASP A 50 -22.15 27.10 8.37
N ALA A 51 -21.97 26.32 7.31
CA ALA A 51 -22.22 24.88 7.31
C ALA A 51 -21.16 24.10 8.11
N MET A 52 -19.90 24.54 8.08
CA MET A 52 -18.82 24.01 8.92
C MET A 52 -19.10 24.34 10.39
N LEU A 53 -19.40 25.59 10.73
CA LEU A 53 -19.71 25.99 12.10
C LEU A 53 -20.92 25.25 12.67
N SER A 54 -21.98 25.10 11.87
CA SER A 54 -23.18 24.34 12.25
C SER A 54 -22.84 22.88 12.57
N ARG A 55 -22.01 22.23 11.74
CA ARG A 55 -21.55 20.86 12.01
C ARG A 55 -20.67 20.76 13.26
N HIS A 56 -19.79 21.74 13.50
CA HIS A 56 -19.00 21.78 14.73
C HIS A 56 -19.87 21.93 15.98
N ALA A 57 -20.89 22.78 15.95
CA ALA A 57 -21.86 22.92 17.03
C ALA A 57 -22.61 21.61 17.29
N LEU A 58 -23.09 20.93 16.25
CA LEU A 58 -23.76 19.63 16.37
C LEU A 58 -22.85 18.56 17.00
N ARG A 59 -21.56 18.52 16.62
CA ARG A 59 -20.60 17.59 17.23
C ARG A 59 -20.35 17.92 18.71
N LEU A 60 -20.21 19.20 19.05
CA LEU A 60 -20.03 19.63 20.44
C LEU A 60 -21.24 19.25 21.30
N MET A 61 -22.46 19.44 20.79
CA MET A 61 -23.68 19.02 21.48
C MET A 61 -23.71 17.51 21.67
N ALA A 62 -23.46 16.73 20.62
CA ALA A 62 -23.39 15.27 20.71
C ALA A 62 -22.33 14.77 21.71
N LEU A 63 -21.21 15.50 21.83
CA LEU A 63 -20.16 15.22 22.81
C LEU A 63 -20.65 15.47 24.24
N ILE A 64 -21.28 16.61 24.50
CA ILE A 64 -21.84 16.96 25.82
C ILE A 64 -22.90 15.93 26.23
N THR A 65 -23.78 15.52 25.31
CA THR A 65 -24.79 14.48 25.56
C THR A 65 -24.15 13.16 25.99
N GLN A 66 -23.05 12.73 25.37
CA GLN A 66 -22.37 11.49 25.74
C GLN A 66 -21.85 11.50 27.20
N PHE A 67 -21.30 12.62 27.67
CA PHE A 67 -20.85 12.76 29.06
C PHE A 67 -22.00 12.94 30.04
N ALA A 68 -23.10 13.55 29.61
CA ALA A 68 -24.31 13.64 30.42
C ALA A 68 -24.93 12.25 30.67
N ASP A 69 -24.97 11.40 29.64
CA ASP A 69 -25.49 10.03 29.74
C ASP A 69 -24.56 9.10 30.52
N ASN A 70 -23.24 9.31 30.41
CA ASN A 70 -22.23 8.55 31.13
C ASN A 70 -21.08 9.44 31.65
N PRO A 71 -21.18 9.95 32.89
CA PRO A 71 -20.15 10.79 33.49
C PRO A 71 -18.80 10.11 33.70
N ALA A 72 -18.76 8.77 33.68
CA ALA A 72 -17.53 7.99 33.80
C ALA A 72 -16.88 7.70 32.43
N LEU A 73 -17.47 8.19 31.32
CA LEU A 73 -16.88 8.10 29.99
C LEU A 73 -15.48 8.72 30.00
N ARG A 74 -14.50 8.02 29.43
CA ARG A 74 -13.14 8.56 29.32
C ARG A 74 -13.06 9.49 28.12
N CYS A 75 -12.26 10.56 28.22
CA CYS A 75 -12.08 11.50 27.12
C CYS A 75 -11.65 10.85 25.80
N GLY A 76 -10.83 9.78 25.85
CA GLY A 76 -10.37 9.05 24.66
C GLY A 76 -11.43 8.16 24.01
N ASP A 77 -12.53 7.87 24.71
CA ASP A 77 -13.59 6.96 24.22
C ASP A 77 -14.78 7.73 23.62
N ALA A 78 -14.81 9.06 23.77
CA ALA A 78 -15.90 9.90 23.30
C ALA A 78 -15.90 10.04 21.77
N GLN A 79 -17.07 9.86 21.15
CA GLN A 79 -17.26 9.91 19.71
C GLN A 79 -17.44 11.35 19.23
N MET A 80 -16.61 11.77 18.27
CA MET A 80 -16.66 13.12 17.69
C MET A 80 -17.46 13.18 16.37
N LEU A 81 -17.67 12.04 15.72
CA LEU A 81 -18.37 11.98 14.43
C LEU A 81 -19.87 11.83 14.62
N LEU A 82 -20.65 12.61 13.86
CA LEU A 82 -22.10 12.45 13.81
C LEU A 82 -22.47 11.14 13.10
N ALA A 83 -23.66 10.62 13.39
CA ALA A 83 -24.15 9.37 12.80
C ALA A 83 -24.21 9.41 11.25
N GLU A 84 -24.53 10.56 10.67
CA GLU A 84 -24.54 10.77 9.22
C GLU A 84 -23.14 10.70 8.61
N GLU A 85 -22.13 11.21 9.33
CA GLU A 85 -20.72 11.19 8.92
C GLU A 85 -20.17 9.77 8.96
N GLN A 86 -20.50 9.01 10.01
CA GLN A 86 -20.18 7.58 10.09
C GLN A 86 -20.83 6.81 8.93
N THR A 87 -22.10 7.11 8.62
CA THR A 87 -22.81 6.50 7.49
C THR A 87 -22.15 6.85 6.15
N GLN A 88 -21.70 8.09 5.98
CA GLN A 88 -20.95 8.50 4.79
C GLN A 88 -19.63 7.75 4.68
N LEU A 89 -18.86 7.60 5.76
CA LEU A 89 -17.61 6.84 5.76
C LEU A 89 -17.85 5.36 5.43
N THR A 90 -18.91 4.75 5.96
CA THR A 90 -19.29 3.37 5.59
C THR A 90 -19.55 3.25 4.09
N ARG A 91 -20.27 4.20 3.48
CA ARG A 91 -20.52 4.20 2.03
C ARG A 91 -19.26 4.42 1.20
N LEU A 92 -18.37 5.31 1.64
CA LEU A 92 -17.09 5.55 0.95
C LEU A 92 -16.18 4.31 1.00
N ASN A 93 -16.27 3.53 2.08
CA ASN A 93 -15.50 2.31 2.28
C ASN A 93 -16.22 1.04 1.80
N ASP A 94 -17.39 1.15 1.15
CA ASP A 94 -18.08 0.03 0.53
C ASP A 94 -17.43 -0.35 -0.80
N THR A 95 -16.18 -0.81 -0.71
CA THR A 95 -15.32 -1.15 -1.85
C THR A 95 -15.22 -2.67 -2.05
N ALA A 96 -16.13 -3.45 -1.48
CA ALA A 96 -16.10 -4.90 -1.57
C ALA A 96 -16.42 -5.36 -3.00
N VAL A 97 -15.45 -6.00 -3.65
CA VAL A 97 -15.59 -6.58 -4.98
C VAL A 97 -15.05 -8.02 -4.95
N THR A 98 -15.88 -8.98 -5.36
CA THR A 98 -15.46 -10.37 -5.48
C THR A 98 -14.48 -10.52 -6.64
N ILE A 99 -13.24 -10.90 -6.33
CA ILE A 99 -12.19 -11.20 -7.32
C ILE A 99 -11.92 -12.71 -7.37
N PRO A 100 -11.57 -13.27 -8.53
CA PRO A 100 -11.22 -14.68 -8.63
C PRO A 100 -9.93 -14.97 -7.87
N VAL A 101 -9.90 -16.08 -7.12
CA VAL A 101 -8.69 -16.57 -6.47
C VAL A 101 -7.73 -17.06 -7.55
N ALA A 102 -6.64 -16.32 -7.76
CA ALA A 102 -5.64 -16.60 -8.78
C ALA A 102 -4.30 -15.97 -8.41
N THR A 103 -3.23 -16.48 -9.00
CA THR A 103 -1.88 -15.91 -8.89
C THR A 103 -1.52 -15.07 -10.12
N LEU A 104 -0.43 -14.29 -10.01
CA LEU A 104 0.13 -13.56 -11.16
C LEU A 104 0.54 -14.53 -12.28
N SER A 105 1.12 -15.69 -11.93
CA SER A 105 1.46 -16.75 -12.90
C SER A 105 0.20 -17.26 -13.62
N ASP A 106 -0.90 -17.52 -12.90
CA ASP A 106 -2.17 -17.96 -13.51
C ASP A 106 -2.76 -16.94 -14.48
N LEU A 107 -2.70 -15.65 -14.12
CA LEU A 107 -3.25 -14.58 -14.94
C LEU A 107 -2.45 -14.42 -16.23
N VAL A 108 -1.11 -14.44 -16.15
CA VAL A 108 -0.21 -14.34 -17.30
C VAL A 108 -0.32 -15.58 -18.19
N ALA A 109 -0.35 -16.79 -17.61
CA ALA A 109 -0.53 -18.02 -18.36
C ALA A 109 -1.89 -18.07 -19.08
N ARG A 110 -2.96 -17.57 -18.45
CA ARG A 110 -4.28 -17.44 -19.11
C ARG A 110 -4.24 -16.47 -20.27
N GLN A 111 -3.60 -15.32 -20.14
CA GLN A 111 -3.49 -14.36 -21.24
C GLN A 111 -2.67 -14.93 -22.40
N ALA A 112 -1.55 -15.59 -22.10
CA ALA A 112 -0.71 -16.17 -23.14
C ALA A 112 -1.41 -17.26 -23.96
N ARG A 113 -2.29 -18.05 -23.34
CA ARG A 113 -3.15 -19.00 -24.07
C ARG A 113 -4.19 -18.32 -24.97
N LYS A 114 -4.65 -17.12 -24.61
CA LYS A 114 -5.66 -16.38 -25.40
C LYS A 114 -5.07 -15.73 -26.65
N THR A 115 -3.85 -15.21 -26.55
CA THR A 115 -3.22 -14.44 -27.63
C THR A 115 -1.74 -14.81 -27.78
N PRO A 116 -1.41 -16.07 -28.14
CA PRO A 116 -0.04 -16.58 -28.12
C PRO A 116 0.90 -15.78 -29.04
N ASP A 117 0.44 -15.44 -30.24
CA ASP A 117 1.26 -14.77 -31.26
C ASP A 117 1.28 -13.24 -31.13
N ALA A 118 0.56 -12.68 -30.15
CA ALA A 118 0.54 -11.24 -29.93
C ALA A 118 1.87 -10.76 -29.29
N PRO A 119 2.38 -9.58 -29.65
CA PRO A 119 3.58 -9.02 -29.04
C PRO A 119 3.34 -8.77 -27.54
N ALA A 120 4.28 -9.22 -26.70
CA ALA A 120 4.15 -9.17 -25.24
C ALA A 120 5.25 -8.35 -24.56
N LEU A 121 6.51 -8.54 -24.97
CA LEU A 121 7.67 -7.96 -24.28
C LEU A 121 8.76 -7.58 -25.28
N VAL A 122 9.23 -6.34 -25.21
CA VAL A 122 10.15 -5.78 -26.21
C VAL A 122 11.19 -4.88 -25.53
N ASP A 123 12.44 -4.98 -25.98
CA ASP A 123 13.47 -3.96 -25.77
C ASP A 123 14.21 -3.66 -27.09
N ALA A 124 15.39 -3.05 -27.01
CA ALA A 124 16.17 -2.69 -28.20
C ALA A 124 16.71 -3.90 -29.00
N HIS A 125 16.77 -5.08 -28.40
CA HIS A 125 17.40 -6.27 -28.98
C HIS A 125 16.45 -7.45 -29.12
N TYR A 126 15.44 -7.54 -28.26
CA TYR A 126 14.54 -8.68 -28.21
C TYR A 126 13.09 -8.27 -28.40
N HIS A 127 12.34 -9.13 -29.09
CA HIS A 127 10.91 -9.05 -29.26
C HIS A 127 10.30 -10.41 -28.98
N PHE A 128 9.48 -10.52 -27.94
CA PHE A 128 8.80 -11.74 -27.57
C PHE A 128 7.30 -11.60 -27.76
N THR A 129 6.71 -12.59 -28.41
CA THR A 129 5.28 -12.88 -28.33
C THR A 129 4.91 -13.42 -26.94
N TYR A 130 3.63 -13.51 -26.62
CA TYR A 130 3.18 -14.13 -25.36
C TYR A 130 3.63 -15.59 -25.24
N HIS A 131 3.65 -16.33 -26.35
CA HIS A 131 4.10 -17.72 -26.36
C HIS A 131 5.58 -17.83 -26.00
N GLU A 132 6.45 -17.10 -26.71
CA GLU A 132 7.91 -17.13 -26.48
C GLU A 132 8.27 -16.58 -25.09
N MET A 133 7.59 -15.51 -24.64
CA MET A 133 7.76 -14.98 -23.28
C MET A 133 7.44 -16.06 -22.22
N ARG A 134 6.37 -16.83 -22.42
CA ARG A 134 6.00 -17.90 -21.48
C ARG A 134 7.02 -19.02 -21.44
N GLU A 135 7.56 -19.42 -22.59
CA GLU A 135 8.61 -20.45 -22.63
C GLU A 135 9.86 -20.00 -21.86
N GLN A 136 10.27 -18.75 -22.03
CA GLN A 136 11.42 -18.19 -21.29
C GLN A 136 11.15 -18.09 -19.78
N ILE A 137 9.93 -17.71 -19.38
CA ILE A 137 9.53 -17.69 -17.97
C ILE A 137 9.61 -19.09 -17.35
N VAL A 138 9.05 -20.09 -18.04
CA VAL A 138 9.02 -21.47 -17.53
C VAL A 138 10.43 -22.06 -17.49
N ALA A 139 11.24 -21.85 -18.53
CA ALA A 139 12.64 -22.30 -18.56
C ALA A 139 13.45 -21.70 -17.40
N LEU A 140 13.27 -20.40 -17.12
CA LEU A 140 13.93 -19.78 -15.97
C LEU A 140 13.40 -20.34 -14.65
N ALA A 141 12.10 -20.57 -14.52
CA ALA A 141 11.52 -21.17 -13.32
C ALA A 141 12.11 -22.55 -13.03
N HIS A 142 12.27 -23.40 -14.05
CA HIS A 142 12.97 -24.69 -13.92
C HIS A 142 14.44 -24.50 -13.50
N ALA A 143 15.17 -23.57 -14.13
CA ALA A 143 16.56 -23.28 -13.76
C ALA A 143 16.72 -22.81 -12.30
N LEU A 144 15.72 -22.09 -11.77
CA LEU A 144 15.67 -21.70 -10.35
C LEU A 144 15.41 -22.91 -9.44
N ARG A 145 14.49 -23.79 -9.83
CA ARG A 145 14.17 -25.04 -9.10
C ARG A 145 15.38 -25.97 -9.00
N GLU A 146 16.13 -26.13 -10.09
CA GLU A 146 17.36 -26.92 -10.14
C GLU A 146 18.44 -26.38 -9.20
N ARG A 147 18.44 -25.06 -8.94
CA ARG A 147 19.32 -24.39 -7.97
C ARG A 147 18.74 -24.34 -6.56
N GLY A 148 17.65 -25.09 -6.33
CA GLY A 148 17.10 -25.32 -5.01
C GLY A 148 16.07 -24.30 -4.54
N VAL A 149 15.62 -23.37 -5.39
CA VAL A 149 14.52 -22.45 -5.06
C VAL A 149 13.22 -23.24 -4.85
N GLN A 150 12.58 -23.05 -3.69
CA GLN A 150 11.30 -23.65 -3.33
C GLN A 150 10.20 -22.59 -3.22
N PRO A 151 8.91 -22.99 -3.29
CA PRO A 151 7.82 -22.07 -3.00
C PRO A 151 7.95 -21.48 -1.59
N GLY A 152 7.75 -20.16 -1.48
CA GLY A 152 7.94 -19.41 -0.24
C GLY A 152 9.35 -18.85 -0.01
N ASP A 153 10.35 -19.29 -0.76
CA ASP A 153 11.69 -18.67 -0.74
C ASP A 153 11.64 -17.25 -1.35
N SER A 154 12.69 -16.47 -1.08
CA SER A 154 12.94 -15.22 -1.79
C SER A 154 14.14 -15.35 -2.75
N VAL A 155 14.08 -14.63 -3.87
CA VAL A 155 15.15 -14.54 -4.87
C VAL A 155 15.48 -13.08 -5.09
N ALA A 156 16.73 -12.70 -4.80
CA ALA A 156 17.20 -11.35 -5.05
C ALA A 156 17.47 -11.13 -6.54
N VAL A 157 17.22 -9.92 -7.03
CA VAL A 157 17.38 -9.57 -8.46
C VAL A 157 18.18 -8.28 -8.58
N ALA A 158 19.40 -8.39 -9.06
CA ALA A 158 20.29 -7.28 -9.42
C ALA A 158 20.52 -7.31 -10.94
N LEU A 159 19.53 -6.87 -11.71
CA LEU A 159 19.59 -6.83 -13.17
C LEU A 159 19.40 -5.39 -13.68
N PRO A 160 20.09 -4.99 -14.77
CA PRO A 160 19.75 -3.77 -15.48
C PRO A 160 18.36 -3.89 -16.13
N ARG A 161 17.77 -2.75 -16.53
CA ARG A 161 16.50 -2.75 -17.25
C ARG A 161 16.67 -3.35 -18.65
N SER A 162 16.03 -4.50 -18.88
CA SER A 162 15.93 -5.20 -20.16
C SER A 162 14.72 -6.15 -20.12
N VAL A 163 14.43 -6.87 -21.22
CA VAL A 163 13.45 -7.96 -21.21
C VAL A 163 13.74 -9.02 -20.14
N PHE A 164 15.02 -9.27 -19.83
CA PHE A 164 15.43 -10.30 -18.87
C PHE A 164 15.07 -9.94 -17.43
N LEU A 165 14.99 -8.65 -17.08
CA LEU A 165 14.46 -8.24 -15.79
C LEU A 165 13.01 -8.69 -15.64
N THR A 166 12.16 -8.41 -16.62
CA THR A 166 10.75 -8.81 -16.61
C THR A 166 10.60 -10.33 -16.57
N ILE A 167 11.35 -11.06 -17.41
CA ILE A 167 11.33 -12.53 -17.41
C ILE A 167 11.79 -13.08 -16.06
N ALA A 168 12.81 -12.47 -15.43
CA ALA A 168 13.27 -12.85 -14.10
C ALA A 168 12.17 -12.77 -13.04
N LEU A 169 11.44 -11.65 -12.97
CA LEU A 169 10.37 -11.50 -11.99
C LEU A 169 9.27 -12.55 -12.21
N HIS A 170 8.86 -12.77 -13.45
CA HIS A 170 7.85 -13.76 -13.77
C HIS A 170 8.33 -15.20 -13.52
N GLY A 171 9.58 -15.54 -13.82
CA GLY A 171 10.17 -16.85 -13.55
C GLY A 171 10.26 -17.15 -12.05
N ILE A 172 10.57 -16.15 -11.22
CA ILE A 172 10.58 -16.28 -9.76
C ILE A 172 9.17 -16.59 -9.24
N VAL A 173 8.15 -15.87 -9.70
CA VAL A 173 6.75 -16.14 -9.32
C VAL A 173 6.29 -17.51 -9.82
N GLU A 174 6.63 -17.89 -11.04
CA GLU A 174 6.31 -19.21 -11.61
C GLU A 174 6.91 -20.36 -10.76
N ALA A 175 8.09 -20.15 -10.18
CA ALA A 175 8.72 -21.07 -9.23
C ALA A 175 8.08 -21.03 -7.82
N GLY A 176 7.11 -20.15 -7.58
CA GLY A 176 6.41 -19.97 -6.30
C GLY A 176 7.17 -19.11 -5.27
N ALA A 177 8.23 -18.42 -5.68
CA ALA A 177 9.08 -17.60 -4.82
C ALA A 177 8.74 -16.10 -4.93
N ALA A 178 9.23 -15.32 -3.95
CA ALA A 178 9.11 -13.87 -3.94
C ALA A 178 10.34 -13.21 -4.55
N TRP A 179 10.19 -12.20 -5.41
CA TRP A 179 11.36 -11.45 -5.89
C TRP A 179 11.71 -10.29 -4.94
N LEU A 180 13.01 -10.05 -4.76
CA LEU A 180 13.57 -8.94 -4.01
C LEU A 180 14.44 -8.08 -4.95
N PRO A 181 13.95 -6.94 -5.45
CA PRO A 181 14.72 -6.10 -6.35
C PRO A 181 15.84 -5.37 -5.59
N LEU A 182 17.05 -5.42 -6.14
CA LEU A 182 18.20 -4.69 -5.65
C LEU A 182 18.54 -3.57 -6.63
N ASP A 183 18.51 -2.32 -6.15
CA ASP A 183 18.99 -1.19 -6.94
C ASP A 183 20.52 -1.20 -6.96
N THR A 184 21.08 -1.52 -8.12
CA THR A 184 22.53 -1.55 -8.32
C THR A 184 23.17 -0.15 -8.21
N GLY A 185 22.39 0.94 -8.16
CA GLY A 185 22.89 2.26 -7.79
C GLY A 185 23.21 2.43 -6.30
N TYR A 186 22.76 1.51 -5.43
CA TYR A 186 23.06 1.56 -4.00
C TYR A 186 24.51 1.16 -3.67
N PRO A 187 25.08 1.70 -2.59
CA PRO A 187 26.39 1.27 -2.10
C PRO A 187 26.34 -0.18 -1.62
N ASP A 188 27.48 -0.88 -1.71
CA ASP A 188 27.58 -2.32 -1.44
C ASP A 188 27.14 -2.69 -0.01
N ASP A 189 27.44 -1.85 0.99
CA ASP A 189 27.01 -2.10 2.37
C ASP A 189 25.48 -2.11 2.50
N ARG A 190 24.77 -1.28 1.74
CA ARG A 190 23.31 -1.26 1.75
C ARG A 190 22.74 -2.52 1.11
N LEU A 191 23.32 -2.96 -0.01
CA LEU A 191 22.93 -4.20 -0.66
C LEU A 191 23.20 -5.41 0.23
N ARG A 192 24.34 -5.43 0.92
CA ARG A 192 24.70 -6.48 1.87
C ARG A 192 23.70 -6.55 3.02
N MET A 193 23.37 -5.41 3.64
CA MET A 193 22.35 -5.38 4.71
C MET A 193 20.99 -5.92 4.25
N MET A 194 20.54 -5.56 3.04
CA MET A 194 19.28 -6.07 2.49
C MET A 194 19.33 -7.59 2.30
N LEU A 195 20.45 -8.13 1.81
CA LEU A 195 20.66 -9.56 1.60
C LEU A 195 20.82 -10.33 2.92
N GLU A 196 21.48 -9.75 3.91
CA GLU A 196 21.62 -10.31 5.27
C GLU A 196 20.27 -10.40 5.98
N ASP A 197 19.45 -9.35 5.88
CA ASP A 197 18.14 -9.30 6.54
C ASP A 197 17.12 -10.22 5.82
N ALA A 198 17.13 -10.27 4.48
CA ALA A 198 16.15 -11.04 3.70
C ALA A 198 16.54 -12.52 3.45
N GLN A 199 17.82 -12.86 3.59
CA GLN A 199 18.39 -14.20 3.38
C GLN A 199 17.85 -14.92 2.12
N PRO A 200 17.92 -14.31 0.93
CA PRO A 200 17.37 -14.94 -0.26
C PRO A 200 18.10 -16.22 -0.60
N LYS A 201 17.34 -17.18 -1.16
CA LYS A 201 17.85 -18.48 -1.56
C LYS A 201 18.87 -18.38 -2.70
N LEU A 202 18.68 -17.39 -3.57
CA LEU A 202 19.47 -17.18 -4.78
C LEU A 202 19.49 -15.69 -5.15
N LEU A 203 20.58 -15.24 -5.78
CA LEU A 203 20.70 -13.93 -6.42
C LEU A 203 20.79 -14.08 -7.96
N ILE A 204 19.82 -13.52 -8.69
CA ILE A 204 19.91 -13.33 -10.14
C ILE A 204 20.65 -12.03 -10.41
N THR A 205 21.73 -12.10 -11.20
CA THR A 205 22.57 -10.94 -11.54
C THR A 205 23.14 -11.04 -12.94
N THR A 206 24.03 -10.12 -13.31
CA THR A 206 24.82 -10.20 -14.55
C THR A 206 26.28 -10.52 -14.23
N GLN A 207 27.02 -11.09 -15.19
CA GLN A 207 28.44 -11.36 -15.02
C GLN A 207 29.24 -10.11 -14.63
N ALA A 208 28.85 -8.94 -15.18
CA ALA A 208 29.48 -7.66 -14.89
C ALA A 208 29.26 -7.18 -13.45
N GLN A 209 28.16 -7.57 -12.80
CA GLN A 209 27.82 -7.15 -11.45
C GLN A 209 28.20 -8.18 -10.37
N LEU A 210 28.52 -9.42 -10.77
CA LEU A 210 28.83 -10.52 -9.85
C LEU A 210 29.96 -10.18 -8.85
N ALA A 211 30.97 -9.41 -9.29
CA ALA A 211 32.08 -8.98 -8.44
C ALA A 211 31.64 -8.15 -7.22
N ARG A 212 30.45 -7.53 -7.23
CA ARG A 212 29.94 -6.78 -6.07
C ARG A 212 29.36 -7.67 -4.98
N PHE A 213 29.01 -8.90 -5.35
CA PHE A 213 28.30 -9.83 -4.48
C PHE A 213 29.16 -11.03 -4.07
N HIS A 214 30.30 -11.28 -4.74
CA HIS A 214 31.12 -12.48 -4.53
C HIS A 214 31.56 -12.74 -3.07
N ASP A 215 31.66 -11.69 -2.25
CA ASP A 215 32.04 -11.78 -0.83
C ASP A 215 30.88 -12.19 0.10
N ILE A 216 29.67 -12.39 -0.41
CA ILE A 216 28.51 -12.80 0.39
C ILE A 216 28.57 -14.33 0.62
N PRO A 217 28.85 -14.80 1.85
CA PRO A 217 29.10 -16.22 2.09
C PRO A 217 27.86 -17.07 1.84
N GLY A 218 28.02 -18.16 1.09
CA GLY A 218 26.96 -19.18 0.88
C GLY A 218 25.82 -18.77 -0.04
N MET A 219 25.90 -17.61 -0.69
CA MET A 219 24.90 -17.15 -1.66
C MET A 219 25.07 -17.89 -2.99
N GLU A 220 24.00 -18.48 -3.51
CA GLU A 220 23.94 -19.05 -4.86
C GLU A 220 23.64 -17.94 -5.87
N TYR A 221 24.28 -17.98 -7.04
CA TYR A 221 24.12 -16.95 -8.07
C TYR A 221 23.67 -17.55 -9.41
N LEU A 222 22.82 -16.80 -10.12
CA LEU A 222 22.50 -17.06 -11.52
C LEU A 222 22.81 -15.81 -12.35
N CYS A 223 23.81 -15.92 -13.24
CA CYS A 223 24.03 -14.90 -14.26
C CYS A 223 22.98 -15.06 -15.37
N TYR A 224 22.12 -14.06 -15.56
CA TYR A 224 21.03 -14.10 -16.53
C TYR A 224 21.00 -12.84 -17.40
N SER A 225 21.34 -13.00 -18.67
CA SER A 225 21.39 -11.90 -19.65
C SER A 225 21.07 -12.35 -21.09
N GLU A 226 20.68 -13.61 -21.27
CA GLU A 226 20.36 -14.20 -22.58
C GLU A 226 19.22 -15.23 -22.41
N PRO A 227 18.47 -15.55 -23.49
CA PRO A 227 17.42 -16.55 -23.43
C PRO A 227 17.97 -17.92 -23.01
N LEU A 228 17.20 -18.66 -22.21
CA LEU A 228 17.54 -20.03 -21.84
C LEU A 228 17.03 -21.00 -22.91
N PRO A 229 17.72 -22.15 -23.09
CA PRO A 229 17.19 -23.26 -23.87
C PRO A 229 15.83 -23.70 -23.33
N VAL A 230 14.84 -23.81 -24.21
CA VAL A 230 13.50 -24.30 -23.87
C VAL A 230 13.51 -25.82 -24.03
N SER A 231 13.68 -26.54 -22.91
CA SER A 231 13.61 -28.01 -22.89
C SER A 231 12.24 -28.52 -22.48
N ASP A 232 11.59 -27.82 -21.55
CA ASP A 232 10.24 -28.11 -21.03
C ASP A 232 9.50 -26.79 -20.83
N ALA A 233 8.35 -26.65 -21.48
CA ALA A 233 7.46 -25.48 -21.38
C ALA A 233 6.23 -25.76 -20.50
N THR A 234 6.22 -26.88 -19.76
CA THR A 234 5.12 -27.26 -18.89
C THR A 234 5.04 -26.30 -17.68
N PRO A 235 3.92 -25.59 -17.47
CA PRO A 235 3.76 -24.72 -16.32
C PRO A 235 3.92 -25.48 -14.99
N LEU A 236 4.63 -24.89 -14.04
CA LEU A 236 4.94 -25.55 -12.76
C LEU A 236 3.75 -25.61 -11.81
N GLY A 237 2.85 -24.61 -11.86
CA GLY A 237 1.67 -24.55 -10.99
C GLY A 237 1.99 -24.42 -9.49
N LEU A 238 3.14 -23.83 -9.14
CA LEU A 238 3.66 -23.80 -7.78
C LEU A 238 3.26 -22.56 -6.97
N SER A 239 2.93 -21.45 -7.63
CA SER A 239 2.50 -20.24 -6.94
C SER A 239 1.13 -20.45 -6.30
N LEU A 240 0.97 -20.04 -5.03
CA LEU A 240 -0.32 -20.04 -4.34
C LEU A 240 -0.71 -18.62 -3.89
N PRO A 241 -2.01 -18.30 -3.75
CA PRO A 241 -2.46 -16.94 -3.40
C PRO A 241 -1.94 -16.39 -2.07
N HIS A 242 -1.53 -17.24 -1.15
CA HIS A 242 -0.99 -16.84 0.15
C HIS A 242 0.53 -16.69 0.16
N HIS A 243 1.22 -17.00 -0.94
CA HIS A 243 2.66 -16.77 -1.04
C HIS A 243 2.96 -15.26 -1.16
N THR A 244 4.06 -14.84 -0.55
CA THR A 244 4.62 -13.51 -0.80
C THR A 244 5.01 -13.40 -2.27
N ALA A 245 4.52 -12.37 -2.97
CA ALA A 245 4.87 -12.13 -4.36
C ALA A 245 6.20 -11.38 -4.51
N TYR A 246 6.43 -10.38 -3.66
CA TYR A 246 7.64 -9.57 -3.69
C TYR A 246 7.97 -9.01 -2.30
N ILE A 247 9.24 -8.64 -2.13
CA ILE A 247 9.75 -7.97 -0.93
C ILE A 247 10.40 -6.65 -1.39
N ILE A 248 9.93 -5.51 -0.89
CA ILE A 248 10.47 -4.19 -1.26
C ILE A 248 10.94 -3.47 0.00
N PHE A 249 12.25 -3.21 0.04
CA PHE A 249 12.83 -2.47 1.15
C PHE A 249 12.53 -0.97 1.04
N THR A 250 12.11 -0.39 2.15
CA THR A 250 11.89 1.06 2.32
C THR A 250 12.86 1.63 3.37
N SER A 251 13.03 2.95 3.38
CA SER A 251 13.82 3.61 4.43
C SER A 251 13.18 3.38 5.80
N GLY A 252 13.91 2.76 6.73
CA GLY A 252 13.50 2.66 8.12
C GLY A 252 13.85 3.93 8.90
N SER A 253 12.99 4.33 9.83
CA SER A 253 13.23 5.46 10.74
C SER A 253 14.42 5.24 11.69
N THR A 254 14.87 3.99 11.84
CA THR A 254 16.01 3.57 12.67
C THR A 254 17.34 3.54 11.90
N GLY A 255 17.34 3.92 10.62
CA GLY A 255 18.54 3.92 9.76
C GLY A 255 18.85 2.59 9.07
N ARG A 256 18.27 1.47 9.51
CA ARG A 256 18.28 0.21 8.75
C ARG A 256 17.03 0.12 7.85
N PRO A 257 17.18 -0.28 6.57
CA PRO A 257 16.03 -0.43 5.68
C PRO A 257 15.16 -1.61 6.15
N LYS A 258 13.85 -1.55 5.87
CA LYS A 258 12.88 -2.60 6.26
C LYS A 258 12.16 -3.13 5.02
N GLY A 259 12.07 -4.45 4.88
CA GLY A 259 11.49 -5.16 3.74
C GLY A 259 10.38 -6.11 4.14
#